data_AF-G1MMV4-F1
#
_entry.id   AF-G1MMV4-F1
#
_cell.length_a   1.000
_cell.length_b   1.000
_cell.length_c   1.000
_cell.angle_alpha   90.00
_cell.angle_beta   90.00
_cell.angle_gamma   90.00
#
_symmetry.space_group_name_H-M   'P 1'
#
loop_
_entity.id
_entity.type
_entity.pdbx_description
1 polymer ?
#
loop_
_entity_poly.entity_id
_entity_poly.type
_entity_poly.pdbx_seq_one_letter_code
_entity_poly.pdbx_strand_id
1 'polypeptide(L)'
;MSGSIILRSCARFSVPFTIPTNRRVLCSAVLQKYMSSKIPAVSYPNKENTSTPEQLGLDGWKITMKSSAQEDVSTVSSDKDEDPLAAVRELVEMWRLLGKEVPEHISEEELKTAMECVSKSSKRKYLKYLYIREKNKKAKQIKKEMKAATREKAIKEQLLETAKEDKQQNFLFLRLWDRNMDIAMGWKGAQAMQFGQPLVFDMDYDNYMKPKELQNTVSQLLESEGWNRRDVDPFHLYFCNLKTDGAYHKELVKRYGEKWDKLLLTATEKSHVDLFPKDSIIYLTADSPKVMTTFKHDKIYIVGSFVDKAMQTGTSLAKAKRLKLATECLPLDRYLQWDTGTKNLTLDQMIRILLCLKNTGSWEEALKFVPRRKHTGYMEISQHSQEFVNRLMKSKTFNSFPKGSLHTQKRWHK
;
A
#
# COMPACT_ATOMS: atom_id res chain seq x y z
N MET A 1 -23.49 42.83 -56.21
CA MET A 1 -24.01 41.47 -55.98
C MET A 1 -23.48 40.99 -54.65
N SER A 2 -24.25 41.24 -53.59
CA SER A 2 -23.89 40.95 -52.21
C SER A 2 -24.62 39.67 -51.79
N GLY A 3 -23.86 38.61 -51.51
CA GLY A 3 -24.40 37.31 -51.09
C GLY A 3 -24.50 37.23 -49.56
N SER A 4 -25.72 37.29 -49.04
CA SER A 4 -26.05 37.09 -47.63
C SER A 4 -25.69 35.68 -47.14
N ILE A 5 -24.88 35.60 -46.09
CA ILE A 5 -24.66 34.38 -45.30
C ILE A 5 -25.71 34.37 -44.18
N ILE A 6 -26.64 33.42 -44.26
CA ILE A 6 -27.71 33.21 -43.28
C ILE A 6 -27.10 32.54 -42.03
N LEU A 7 -26.98 33.29 -40.94
CA LEU A 7 -26.82 32.74 -39.59
C LEU A 7 -28.09 31.96 -39.22
N ARG A 8 -27.99 30.64 -39.05
CA ARG A 8 -29.00 29.87 -38.32
C ARG A 8 -28.65 29.83 -36.83
N SER A 9 -29.42 30.56 -36.06
CA SER A 9 -29.57 30.41 -34.61
C SER A 9 -30.06 29.00 -34.29
N CYS A 10 -29.29 28.23 -33.51
CA CYS A 10 -29.77 27.00 -32.92
C CYS A 10 -30.07 27.27 -31.44
N ALA A 11 -31.37 27.29 -31.14
CA ALA A 11 -31.93 27.53 -29.82
C ALA A 11 -31.41 26.51 -28.79
N ARG A 12 -31.17 27.01 -27.58
CA ARG A 12 -30.93 26.24 -26.36
C ARG A 12 -32.16 25.36 -26.09
N PHE A 13 -32.01 24.04 -26.17
CA PHE A 13 -32.88 23.11 -25.47
C PHE A 13 -32.20 22.68 -24.19
N SER A 14 -32.51 23.39 -23.11
CA SER A 14 -32.34 22.90 -21.75
C SER A 14 -33.38 21.81 -21.51
N VAL A 15 -32.97 20.55 -21.48
CA VAL A 15 -33.80 19.46 -20.94
C VAL A 15 -33.27 19.15 -19.53
N PRO A 16 -34.08 19.31 -18.48
CA PRO A 16 -33.68 18.91 -17.14
C PRO A 16 -33.74 17.37 -17.06
N PHE A 17 -32.58 16.73 -16.93
CA PHE A 17 -32.52 15.32 -16.60
C PHE A 17 -32.77 15.15 -15.10
N THR A 18 -34.04 15.13 -14.71
CA THR A 18 -34.45 14.77 -13.35
C THR A 18 -34.34 13.25 -13.19
N ILE A 19 -33.29 12.80 -12.49
CA ILE A 19 -33.18 11.41 -12.06
C ILE A 19 -34.24 11.18 -10.96
N PRO A 20 -35.16 10.21 -11.11
CA PRO A 20 -36.12 9.92 -10.05
C PRO A 20 -35.36 9.38 -8.82
N THR A 21 -35.56 10.05 -7.69
CA THR A 21 -34.88 9.90 -6.41
C THR A 21 -35.17 8.59 -5.66
N ASN A 22 -35.78 7.59 -6.30
CA ASN A 22 -36.27 6.39 -5.61
C ASN A 22 -35.54 5.07 -5.97
N ARG A 23 -34.24 5.15 -6.30
CA ARG A 23 -33.37 3.96 -6.52
C ARG A 23 -32.13 3.88 -5.62
N ARG A 24 -32.03 4.75 -4.59
CA ARG A 24 -30.90 4.74 -3.64
C ARG A 24 -30.92 3.58 -2.64
N VAL A 25 -32.04 2.87 -2.47
CA VAL A 25 -32.15 1.82 -1.44
C VAL A 25 -31.70 0.44 -1.94
N LEU A 26 -31.70 0.15 -3.24
CA LEU A 26 -31.35 -1.18 -3.76
C LEU A 26 -29.85 -1.38 -4.05
N CYS A 27 -29.09 -0.33 -4.38
CA CYS A 27 -27.65 -0.46 -4.64
C CYS A 27 -26.80 -0.57 -3.37
N SER A 28 -27.28 -0.10 -2.20
CA SER A 28 -26.54 -0.21 -0.94
C SER A 28 -26.64 -1.61 -0.32
N ALA A 29 -27.79 -2.28 -0.46
CA ALA A 29 -28.01 -3.62 0.08
C ALA A 29 -27.15 -4.70 -0.60
N VAL A 30 -26.84 -4.53 -1.90
CA VAL A 30 -25.99 -5.46 -2.66
C VAL A 30 -24.50 -5.24 -2.34
N LEU A 31 -24.09 -4.00 -2.09
CA LEU A 31 -22.71 -3.68 -1.67
C LEU A 31 -22.39 -4.10 -0.23
N GLN A 32 -23.37 -4.08 0.69
CA GLN A 32 -23.17 -4.57 2.06
C GLN A 32 -23.04 -6.10 2.16
N LYS A 33 -23.66 -6.86 1.25
CA LYS A 33 -23.56 -8.34 1.25
C LYS A 33 -22.17 -8.87 0.89
N TYR A 34 -21.32 -8.07 0.22
CA TYR A 34 -19.96 -8.47 -0.18
C TYR A 34 -18.86 -8.04 0.80
N MET A 35 -19.19 -7.37 1.91
CA MET A 35 -18.21 -6.87 2.89
C MET A 35 -18.26 -7.55 4.27
N SER A 36 -19.10 -8.56 4.47
CA SER A 36 -19.16 -9.32 5.73
C SER A 36 -18.43 -10.65 5.63
N SER A 37 -17.10 -10.63 5.67
CA SER A 37 -16.33 -11.83 6.06
C SER A 37 -16.36 -11.95 7.59
N LYS A 38 -17.53 -12.29 8.16
CA LYS A 38 -17.58 -12.88 9.49
C LYS A 38 -16.94 -14.26 9.38
N ILE A 39 -15.74 -14.40 9.93
CA ILE A 39 -15.13 -15.70 10.20
C ILE A 39 -16.08 -16.41 11.18
N PRO A 40 -16.60 -17.61 10.86
CA PRO A 40 -17.28 -18.42 11.86
C PRO A 40 -16.24 -18.77 12.94
N ALA A 41 -16.54 -18.42 14.19
CA ALA A 41 -15.76 -18.90 15.32
C ALA A 41 -15.82 -20.43 15.32
N VAL A 42 -14.68 -21.08 15.12
CA VAL A 42 -14.53 -22.52 15.31
C VAL A 42 -14.63 -22.75 16.81
N SER A 43 -15.74 -23.35 17.24
CA SER A 43 -15.89 -23.90 18.58
C SER A 43 -14.93 -25.08 18.73
N TYR A 44 -14.07 -25.02 19.74
CA TYR A 44 -13.29 -26.17 20.17
C TYR A 44 -14.23 -27.18 20.84
N PRO A 45 -14.16 -28.48 20.51
CA PRO A 45 -14.85 -29.49 21.28
C PRO A 45 -14.18 -29.61 22.65
N ASN A 46 -14.97 -29.43 23.71
CA ASN A 46 -14.61 -29.83 25.08
C ASN A 46 -14.20 -31.30 25.08
N LYS A 47 -12.97 -31.57 25.49
CA LYS A 47 -12.54 -32.89 25.97
C LYS A 47 -12.46 -32.83 27.48
N GLU A 48 -13.48 -33.34 28.13
CA GLU A 48 -13.30 -33.93 29.45
C GLU A 48 -13.06 -35.44 29.31
N ASN A 49 -12.14 -35.91 30.16
CA ASN A 49 -11.92 -37.27 30.62
C ASN A 49 -11.15 -38.23 29.71
N THR A 50 -9.82 -38.27 29.85
CA THR A 50 -9.11 -39.55 30.00
C THR A 50 -7.78 -39.39 30.77
N SER A 51 -7.60 -40.33 31.70
CA SER A 51 -6.53 -40.70 32.65
C SER A 51 -5.08 -40.20 32.50
N THR A 52 -4.45 -40.07 33.67
CA THR A 52 -3.02 -39.88 33.98
C THR A 52 -2.05 -40.72 33.15
N PRO A 53 -0.88 -40.17 32.72
CA PRO A 53 0.18 -40.98 32.16
C PRO A 53 1.07 -41.59 33.25
N GLU A 54 1.26 -42.91 33.17
CA GLU A 54 2.26 -43.67 33.90
C GLU A 54 3.68 -43.12 33.69
N GLN A 55 4.43 -43.12 34.79
CA GLN A 55 5.81 -42.69 34.89
C GLN A 55 6.73 -43.73 34.23
N LEU A 56 7.03 -43.55 32.94
CA LEU A 56 8.02 -44.37 32.24
C LEU A 56 9.45 -43.94 32.66
N GLY A 57 10.18 -44.89 33.26
CA GLY A 57 11.49 -44.70 33.90
C GLY A 57 12.59 -44.24 32.94
N LEU A 58 13.02 -42.98 33.12
CA LEU A 58 14.13 -42.35 32.40
C LEU A 58 15.52 -42.71 32.96
N ASP A 59 15.60 -43.55 33.99
CA ASP A 59 16.84 -43.85 34.69
C ASP A 59 17.63 -45.02 34.08
N GLY A 60 16.99 -45.88 33.28
CA GLY A 60 17.67 -46.96 32.56
C GLY A 60 18.57 -46.46 31.43
N TRP A 61 18.14 -45.45 30.67
CA TRP A 61 18.89 -44.93 29.51
C TRP A 61 20.08 -44.03 29.89
N LYS A 62 20.07 -43.43 31.08
CA LYS A 62 21.22 -42.65 31.58
C LYS A 62 22.40 -43.54 31.95
N ILE A 63 22.14 -44.79 32.35
CA ILE A 63 23.19 -45.74 32.74
C ILE A 63 23.87 -46.30 31.49
N THR A 64 23.11 -46.64 30.45
CA THR A 64 23.65 -47.16 29.18
C THR A 64 24.51 -46.15 28.41
N MET A 65 24.18 -44.84 28.47
CA MET A 65 25.03 -43.81 27.86
C MET A 65 26.28 -43.45 28.67
N LYS A 66 26.32 -43.80 29.97
CA LYS A 66 27.51 -43.58 30.80
C LYS A 66 28.51 -44.73 30.71
N SER A 67 28.05 -45.95 30.42
CA SER A 67 28.91 -47.13 30.26
C SER A 67 29.57 -47.22 28.87
N SER A 68 29.13 -46.47 27.87
CA SER A 68 29.76 -46.42 26.53
C SER A 68 30.81 -45.32 26.37
N ALA A 69 31.08 -44.54 27.42
CA ALA A 69 32.05 -43.44 27.40
C ALA A 69 33.48 -43.86 27.79
N GLN A 70 33.73 -45.16 27.95
CA GLN A 70 35.00 -45.65 28.46
C GLN A 70 35.36 -47.00 27.82
N GLU A 71 35.67 -46.99 26.52
CA GLU A 71 36.59 -47.95 25.90
C GLU A 71 37.02 -47.46 24.50
N ASP A 72 38.34 -47.27 24.39
CA ASP A 72 39.22 -47.32 23.21
C ASP A 72 39.16 -46.25 22.10
N VAL A 73 40.10 -45.32 22.26
CA VAL A 73 40.86 -44.69 21.19
C VAL A 73 41.51 -45.77 20.32
N SER A 74 41.13 -45.83 19.04
CA SER A 74 41.99 -46.35 17.99
C SER A 74 41.86 -45.49 16.73
N THR A 75 42.89 -44.68 16.52
CA THR A 75 43.23 -44.04 15.24
C THR A 75 43.37 -45.09 14.14
N VAL A 76 42.50 -45.04 13.13
CA VAL A 76 42.81 -45.55 11.80
C VAL A 76 42.43 -44.50 10.77
N SER A 77 43.48 -43.89 10.24
CA SER A 77 43.52 -43.13 9.00
C SER A 77 43.00 -43.96 7.83
N SER A 78 42.09 -43.39 7.04
CA SER A 78 41.86 -43.79 5.66
C SER A 78 41.34 -42.57 4.90
N ASP A 79 42.27 -41.79 4.36
CA ASP A 79 42.01 -40.90 3.24
C ASP A 79 41.36 -41.70 2.10
N LYS A 80 40.12 -41.33 1.77
CA LYS A 80 39.55 -41.58 0.46
C LYS A 80 38.88 -40.29 0.01
N ASP A 81 39.26 -39.85 -1.18
CA ASP A 81 38.67 -38.75 -1.92
C ASP A 81 37.18 -38.99 -2.14
N GLU A 82 36.38 -38.64 -1.14
CA GLU A 82 34.94 -38.48 -1.29
C GLU A 82 34.72 -37.20 -2.10
N ASP A 83 34.13 -37.35 -3.29
CA ASP A 83 33.68 -36.22 -4.11
C ASP A 83 32.94 -35.23 -3.20
N PRO A 84 33.35 -33.95 -3.10
CA PRO A 84 32.71 -32.97 -2.22
C PRO A 84 31.18 -32.87 -2.40
N LEU A 85 30.68 -33.25 -3.59
CA LEU A 85 29.25 -33.35 -3.88
C LEU A 85 28.58 -34.57 -3.21
N ALA A 86 29.28 -35.71 -3.11
CA ALA A 86 28.81 -36.91 -2.41
C ALA A 86 28.66 -36.64 -0.91
N ALA A 87 29.65 -36.02 -0.27
CA ALA A 87 29.58 -35.62 1.14
C ALA A 87 28.41 -34.67 1.46
N VAL A 88 28.04 -33.78 0.52
CA VAL A 88 26.86 -32.91 0.67
C VAL A 88 25.55 -33.69 0.51
N ARG A 89 25.48 -34.66 -0.42
CA ARG A 89 24.31 -35.52 -0.59
C ARG A 89 24.07 -36.40 0.64
N GLU A 90 25.11 -36.99 1.21
CA GLU A 90 25.02 -37.77 2.45
C GLU A 90 24.59 -36.91 3.64
N LEU A 91 25.10 -35.68 3.74
CA LEU A 91 24.70 -34.73 4.78
C LEU A 91 23.21 -34.34 4.68
N VAL A 92 22.71 -34.16 3.46
CA VAL A 92 21.30 -33.92 3.17
C VAL A 92 20.45 -35.12 3.60
N GLU A 93 20.87 -36.34 3.27
CA GLU A 93 20.16 -37.57 3.60
C GLU A 93 20.14 -37.82 5.12
N MET A 94 21.27 -37.61 5.79
CA MET A 94 21.36 -37.60 7.26
C MET A 94 20.37 -36.60 7.86
N TRP A 95 20.25 -35.39 7.30
CA TRP A 95 19.31 -34.37 7.82
C TRP A 95 17.85 -34.71 7.56
N ARG A 96 17.53 -35.48 6.51
CA ARG A 96 16.19 -36.06 6.30
C ARG A 96 15.84 -37.07 7.37
N LEU A 97 16.76 -37.98 7.68
CA LEU A 97 16.60 -38.99 8.73
C LEU A 97 16.41 -38.35 10.12
N LEU A 98 17.12 -37.25 10.38
CA LEU A 98 16.98 -36.46 11.62
C LEU A 98 15.70 -35.58 11.66
N GLY A 99 14.80 -35.69 10.68
CA GLY A 99 13.54 -34.94 10.62
C GLY A 99 13.72 -33.43 10.46
N LYS A 100 14.85 -32.98 9.89
CA LYS A 100 15.09 -31.56 9.62
C LYS A 100 14.40 -31.13 8.31
N GLU A 101 14.07 -29.85 8.24
CA GLU A 101 13.37 -29.24 7.09
C GLU A 101 14.27 -29.18 5.85
N VAL A 102 14.22 -30.24 5.03
CA VAL A 102 15.03 -30.43 3.82
C VAL A 102 14.11 -30.69 2.61
N PRO A 103 14.40 -30.13 1.41
CA PRO A 103 13.61 -30.36 0.19
C PRO A 103 13.55 -31.82 -0.26
N GLU A 104 12.48 -32.20 -0.98
CA GLU A 104 12.31 -33.54 -1.54
C GLU A 104 13.14 -33.74 -2.82
N HIS A 105 13.20 -32.71 -3.67
CA HIS A 105 14.01 -32.70 -4.89
C HIS A 105 15.05 -31.57 -4.85
N ILE A 106 16.32 -31.91 -5.06
CA ILE A 106 17.44 -30.95 -5.09
C ILE A 106 18.14 -31.07 -6.44
N SER A 107 18.30 -29.95 -7.16
CA SER A 107 19.04 -29.93 -8.42
C SER A 107 20.56 -29.89 -8.20
N GLU A 108 21.34 -30.27 -9.21
CA GLU A 108 22.81 -30.28 -9.13
C GLU A 108 23.40 -28.86 -8.93
N GLU A 109 22.74 -27.84 -9.47
CA GLU A 109 23.10 -26.43 -9.27
C GLU A 109 22.87 -25.97 -7.82
N GLU A 110 21.81 -26.45 -7.19
CA GLU A 110 21.48 -26.15 -5.79
C GLU A 110 22.43 -26.88 -4.83
N LEU A 111 22.90 -28.07 -5.20
CA LEU A 111 23.95 -28.79 -4.48
C LEU A 111 25.29 -28.05 -4.56
N LYS A 112 25.66 -27.53 -5.75
CA LYS A 112 26.86 -26.70 -5.92
C LYS A 112 26.79 -25.42 -5.08
N THR A 113 25.63 -24.77 -5.04
CA THR A 113 25.43 -23.57 -4.20
C THR A 113 25.50 -23.90 -2.69
N ALA A 114 25.01 -25.08 -2.29
CA ALA A 114 25.13 -25.55 -0.91
C ALA A 114 26.58 -25.93 -0.54
N MET A 115 27.40 -26.35 -1.50
CA MET A 115 28.83 -26.59 -1.33
C MET A 115 29.59 -25.28 -1.07
N GLU A 116 29.31 -24.24 -1.86
CA GLU A 116 29.92 -22.91 -1.77
C GLU A 116 29.64 -22.18 -0.43
N CYS A 117 28.68 -22.67 0.36
CA CYS A 117 28.37 -22.12 1.68
C CYS A 117 29.45 -22.47 2.73
N VAL A 118 30.11 -21.45 3.27
CA VAL A 118 31.28 -21.55 4.18
C VAL A 118 30.99 -22.21 5.54
N SER A 119 29.75 -22.17 6.04
CA SER A 119 29.38 -22.64 7.39
C SER A 119 28.22 -23.65 7.40
N LYS A 120 28.27 -24.63 8.31
CA LYS A 120 27.19 -25.60 8.58
C LYS A 120 25.84 -24.91 8.87
N SER A 121 25.86 -23.72 9.50
CA SER A 121 24.64 -22.96 9.77
C SER A 121 24.08 -22.26 8.53
N SER A 122 24.95 -21.82 7.62
CA SER A 122 24.57 -21.23 6.32
C SER A 122 23.92 -22.29 5.42
N LYS A 123 24.54 -23.48 5.33
CA LYS A 123 23.98 -24.65 4.60
C LYS A 123 22.59 -25.01 5.10
N ARG A 124 22.41 -25.06 6.43
CA ARG A 124 21.09 -25.33 7.05
C ARG A 124 20.05 -24.25 6.72
N LYS A 125 20.43 -22.96 6.73
CA LYS A 125 19.53 -21.86 6.34
C LYS A 125 19.13 -21.94 4.87
N TYR A 126 20.06 -22.30 3.99
CA TYR A 126 19.83 -22.44 2.56
C TYR A 126 18.87 -23.61 2.24
N LEU A 127 19.11 -24.79 2.83
CA LEU A 127 18.19 -25.93 2.65
C LEU A 127 16.80 -25.66 3.22
N LYS A 128 16.71 -24.99 4.38
CA LYS A 128 15.43 -24.52 4.94
C LYS A 128 14.72 -23.54 4.00
N TYR A 129 15.45 -22.63 3.37
CA TYR A 129 14.90 -21.73 2.34
C TYR A 129 14.34 -22.51 1.14
N LEU A 130 15.08 -23.49 0.62
CA LEU A 130 14.62 -24.34 -0.48
C LEU A 130 13.36 -25.12 -0.10
N TYR A 131 13.31 -25.67 1.12
CA TYR A 131 12.16 -26.43 1.62
C TYR A 131 10.90 -25.56 1.72
N ILE A 132 11.04 -24.35 2.29
CA ILE A 132 9.95 -23.38 2.35
C ILE A 132 9.49 -22.97 0.95
N ARG A 133 10.44 -22.79 0.01
CA ARG A 133 10.14 -22.46 -1.39
C ARG A 133 9.33 -23.57 -2.07
N GLU A 134 9.70 -24.83 -1.87
CA GLU A 134 9.00 -26.00 -2.41
C GLU A 134 7.59 -26.14 -1.82
N LYS A 135 7.45 -26.06 -0.49
CA LYS A 135 6.15 -26.06 0.18
C LYS A 135 5.23 -24.94 -0.32
N ASN A 136 5.78 -23.74 -0.53
CA ASN A 136 5.02 -22.62 -1.08
C ASN A 136 4.59 -22.87 -2.54
N LYS A 137 5.41 -23.56 -3.36
CA LYS A 137 5.01 -23.97 -4.72
C LYS A 137 3.87 -25.00 -4.67
N LYS A 138 4.00 -26.06 -3.86
CA LYS A 138 2.96 -27.08 -3.66
C LYS A 138 1.65 -26.46 -3.15
N ALA A 139 1.72 -25.59 -2.13
CA ALA A 139 0.55 -24.88 -1.60
C ALA A 139 -0.12 -23.97 -2.65
N LYS A 140 0.65 -23.30 -3.50
CA LYS A 140 0.10 -22.51 -4.62
C LYS A 140 -0.60 -23.41 -5.64
N GLN A 141 -0.03 -24.56 -5.96
CA GLN A 141 -0.61 -25.52 -6.90
C GLN A 141 -1.92 -26.11 -6.37
N ILE A 142 -1.92 -26.59 -5.12
CA ILE A 142 -3.13 -27.07 -4.43
C ILE A 142 -4.20 -25.97 -4.40
N LYS A 143 -3.83 -24.71 -4.09
CA LYS A 143 -4.76 -23.58 -4.09
C LYS A 143 -5.31 -23.29 -5.49
N LYS A 144 -4.54 -23.50 -6.55
CA LYS A 144 -4.96 -23.34 -7.96
C LYS A 144 -5.95 -24.46 -8.34
N GLU A 145 -5.65 -25.70 -7.98
CA GLU A 145 -6.49 -26.87 -8.21
C GLU A 145 -7.80 -26.79 -7.43
N MET A 146 -7.76 -26.43 -6.15
CA MET A 146 -8.96 -26.18 -5.34
C MET A 146 -9.81 -25.07 -5.97
N LYS A 147 -9.21 -23.96 -6.44
CA LYS A 147 -9.95 -22.90 -7.14
C LYS A 147 -10.55 -23.39 -8.47
N ALA A 148 -9.82 -24.19 -9.24
CA ALA A 148 -10.31 -24.78 -10.48
C ALA A 148 -11.47 -25.74 -10.22
N ALA A 149 -11.35 -26.63 -9.23
CA ALA A 149 -12.40 -27.54 -8.81
C ALA A 149 -13.64 -26.80 -8.28
N THR A 150 -13.47 -25.71 -7.51
CA THR A 150 -14.62 -24.87 -7.10
C THR A 150 -15.27 -24.17 -8.28
N ARG A 151 -14.50 -23.74 -9.29
CA ARG A 151 -15.05 -23.16 -10.53
C ARG A 151 -15.77 -24.21 -11.35
N GLU A 152 -15.22 -25.41 -11.48
CA GLU A 152 -15.84 -26.51 -12.21
C GLU A 152 -17.11 -27.00 -11.52
N LYS A 153 -17.12 -27.09 -10.19
CA LYS A 153 -18.33 -27.37 -9.41
C LYS A 153 -19.37 -26.26 -9.58
N ALA A 154 -18.98 -24.99 -9.49
CA ALA A 154 -19.88 -23.87 -9.75
C ALA A 154 -20.43 -23.89 -11.18
N ILE A 155 -19.61 -24.23 -12.19
CA ILE A 155 -20.05 -24.38 -13.58
C ILE A 155 -21.02 -25.56 -13.71
N LYS A 156 -20.74 -26.72 -13.09
CA LYS A 156 -21.63 -27.91 -13.11
C LYS A 156 -22.96 -27.64 -12.40
N GLU A 157 -22.94 -27.00 -11.25
CA GLU A 157 -24.13 -26.58 -10.50
C GLU A 157 -24.93 -25.53 -11.27
N GLN A 158 -24.25 -24.57 -11.88
CA GLN A 158 -24.86 -23.56 -12.74
C GLN A 158 -25.47 -24.18 -14.01
N LEU A 159 -24.84 -25.17 -14.63
CA LEU A 159 -25.41 -25.92 -15.77
C LEU A 159 -26.66 -26.71 -15.37
N LEU A 160 -26.68 -27.30 -14.17
CA LEU A 160 -27.86 -27.98 -13.62
C LEU A 160 -29.01 -27.00 -13.32
N GLU A 161 -28.69 -25.79 -12.87
CA GLU A 161 -29.68 -24.72 -12.67
C GLU A 161 -30.13 -24.05 -13.98
N THR A 162 -29.31 -24.00 -15.03
CA THR A 162 -29.63 -23.31 -16.30
C THR A 162 -30.60 -24.11 -17.18
N ALA A 163 -30.84 -25.39 -16.87
CA ALA A 163 -31.94 -26.16 -17.47
C ALA A 163 -33.33 -25.66 -17.03
N LYS A 164 -33.39 -24.76 -16.02
CA LYS A 164 -34.59 -24.04 -15.59
C LYS A 164 -34.32 -22.53 -15.59
N GLU A 165 -34.58 -21.91 -16.73
CA GLU A 165 -34.82 -20.46 -16.95
C GLU A 165 -33.65 -19.44 -16.82
N ASP A 166 -33.57 -18.55 -17.83
CA ASP A 166 -33.09 -17.15 -17.84
C ASP A 166 -31.69 -16.73 -17.30
N LYS A 167 -30.74 -17.63 -17.06
CA LYS A 167 -29.38 -17.23 -16.59
C LYS A 167 -28.34 -16.90 -17.68
N GLN A 168 -28.50 -17.33 -18.92
CA GLN A 168 -27.50 -17.10 -19.99
C GLN A 168 -27.36 -15.63 -20.40
N GLN A 169 -28.39 -14.81 -20.24
CA GLN A 169 -28.34 -13.40 -20.63
C GLN A 169 -27.36 -12.57 -19.77
N ASN A 170 -27.17 -12.94 -18.50
CA ASN A 170 -26.39 -12.14 -17.55
C ASN A 170 -24.89 -12.09 -17.87
N PHE A 171 -24.32 -13.12 -18.50
CA PHE A 171 -22.88 -13.13 -18.84
C PHE A 171 -22.51 -12.15 -19.96
N LEU A 172 -23.36 -12.04 -20.99
CA LEU A 172 -23.17 -11.08 -22.08
C LEU A 172 -23.35 -9.65 -21.57
N PHE A 173 -24.38 -9.41 -20.73
CA PHE A 173 -24.59 -8.10 -20.12
C PHE A 173 -23.45 -7.68 -19.20
N LEU A 174 -22.86 -8.61 -18.43
CA LEU A 174 -21.71 -8.29 -17.57
C LEU A 174 -20.47 -7.90 -18.38
N ARG A 175 -20.14 -8.63 -19.45
CA ARG A 175 -19.01 -8.29 -20.32
C ARG A 175 -19.23 -6.98 -21.09
N LEU A 176 -20.46 -6.74 -21.53
CA LEU A 176 -20.83 -5.49 -22.18
C LEU A 176 -20.76 -4.32 -21.18
N TRP A 177 -21.20 -4.54 -19.94
CA TRP A 177 -21.10 -3.57 -18.85
C TRP A 177 -19.65 -3.21 -18.55
N ASP A 178 -18.75 -4.19 -18.42
CA ASP A 178 -17.33 -3.96 -18.20
C ASP A 178 -16.71 -3.11 -19.31
N ARG A 179 -16.98 -3.45 -20.58
CA ARG A 179 -16.49 -2.67 -21.72
C ARG A 179 -17.05 -1.24 -21.73
N ASN A 180 -18.34 -1.08 -21.46
CA ASN A 180 -18.98 0.23 -21.42
C ASN A 180 -18.46 1.07 -20.23
N MET A 181 -18.16 0.42 -19.10
CA MET A 181 -17.53 1.05 -17.95
C MET A 181 -16.12 1.52 -18.28
N ASP A 182 -15.30 0.69 -18.94
CA ASP A 182 -13.95 1.08 -19.38
C ASP A 182 -14.00 2.27 -20.34
N ILE A 183 -14.93 2.28 -21.29
CA ILE A 183 -15.15 3.40 -22.21
C ILE A 183 -15.55 4.65 -21.43
N ALA A 184 -16.54 4.55 -20.53
CA ALA A 184 -16.98 5.67 -19.70
C ALA A 184 -15.86 6.23 -18.82
N MET A 185 -15.04 5.35 -18.24
CA MET A 185 -13.85 5.72 -17.48
C MET A 185 -12.80 6.41 -18.36
N GLY A 186 -12.60 5.93 -19.59
CA GLY A 186 -11.72 6.58 -20.58
C GLY A 186 -12.19 7.99 -20.93
N TRP A 187 -13.49 8.19 -21.16
CA TRP A 187 -14.06 9.51 -21.42
C TRP A 187 -13.87 10.47 -20.24
N LYS A 188 -14.08 10.00 -19.00
CA LYS A 188 -13.80 10.80 -17.79
C LYS A 188 -12.32 11.17 -17.70
N GLY A 189 -11.42 10.24 -17.98
CA GLY A 189 -9.98 10.51 -18.01
C GLY A 189 -9.61 11.55 -19.07
N ALA A 190 -10.18 11.47 -20.27
CA ALA A 190 -9.93 12.42 -21.35
C ALA A 190 -10.48 13.81 -21.02
N GLN A 191 -11.66 13.87 -20.39
CA GLN A 191 -12.24 15.12 -19.89
C GLN A 191 -11.36 15.75 -18.80
N ALA A 192 -10.87 14.93 -17.84
CA ALA A 192 -9.97 15.39 -16.81
C ALA A 192 -8.63 15.89 -17.40
N MET A 193 -8.13 15.30 -18.48
CA MET A 193 -6.92 15.78 -19.15
C MET A 193 -7.07 17.21 -19.69
N GLN A 194 -8.28 17.58 -20.14
CA GLN A 194 -8.55 18.91 -20.70
C GLN A 194 -8.96 19.95 -19.64
N PHE A 195 -9.79 19.56 -18.67
CA PHE A 195 -10.45 20.48 -17.74
C PHE A 195 -10.24 20.14 -16.27
N GLY A 196 -9.61 19.01 -15.97
CA GLY A 196 -9.43 18.52 -14.62
C GLY A 196 -8.36 19.28 -13.85
N GLN A 197 -8.53 19.34 -12.54
CA GLN A 197 -7.53 19.90 -11.63
C GLN A 197 -6.23 19.08 -11.73
N PRO A 198 -5.04 19.71 -11.90
CA PRO A 198 -3.78 18.99 -11.91
C PRO A 198 -3.41 18.42 -10.53
N LEU A 199 -2.99 17.15 -10.51
CA LEU A 199 -2.35 16.51 -9.36
C LEU A 199 -1.00 15.95 -9.79
N VAL A 200 0.07 16.39 -9.12
CA VAL A 200 1.43 16.06 -9.53
C VAL A 200 2.02 14.99 -8.64
N PHE A 201 2.61 13.99 -9.27
CA PHE A 201 3.52 13.02 -8.67
C PHE A 201 4.95 13.39 -9.05
N ASP A 202 5.75 13.78 -8.05
CA ASP A 202 7.15 14.19 -8.25
C ASP A 202 8.07 12.95 -8.20
N MET A 203 8.73 12.63 -9.31
CA MET A 203 9.54 11.40 -9.49
C MET A 203 11.05 11.59 -9.32
N ASP A 204 11.50 12.71 -8.77
CA ASP A 204 12.92 12.96 -8.49
C ASP A 204 13.30 12.47 -7.09
N TYR A 205 13.16 11.16 -6.88
CA TYR A 205 13.55 10.40 -5.69
C TYR A 205 14.26 9.07 -6.02
N ASP A 206 14.71 8.90 -7.27
CA ASP A 206 15.37 7.70 -7.78
C ASP A 206 16.59 7.29 -6.94
N ASN A 207 17.41 8.27 -6.56
CA ASN A 207 18.65 8.07 -5.83
C ASN A 207 18.46 7.67 -4.36
N TYR A 208 17.28 7.88 -3.79
CA TYR A 208 17.02 7.63 -2.36
C TYR A 208 16.41 6.25 -2.10
N MET A 209 16.03 5.51 -3.15
CA MET A 209 15.31 4.24 -3.01
C MET A 209 16.13 3.04 -3.49
N LYS A 210 16.02 1.94 -2.77
CA LYS A 210 16.51 0.64 -3.24
C LYS A 210 15.61 0.10 -4.36
N PRO A 211 16.08 -0.81 -5.22
CA PRO A 211 15.29 -1.36 -6.32
C PRO A 211 13.93 -1.96 -5.87
N LYS A 212 13.89 -2.60 -4.70
CA LYS A 212 12.63 -3.15 -4.13
C LYS A 212 11.66 -2.05 -3.68
N GLU A 213 12.16 -0.91 -3.22
CA GLU A 213 11.34 0.23 -2.82
C GLU A 213 10.77 0.92 -4.04
N LEU A 214 11.60 1.14 -5.07
CA LEU A 214 11.17 1.64 -6.38
C LEU A 214 10.03 0.79 -6.97
N GLN A 215 10.13 -0.54 -6.94
CA GLN A 215 9.06 -1.43 -7.38
C GLN A 215 7.75 -1.24 -6.60
N ASN A 216 7.83 -0.95 -5.29
CA ASN A 216 6.64 -0.66 -4.48
C ASN A 216 6.07 0.71 -4.83
N THR A 217 6.91 1.72 -5.03
CA THR A 217 6.51 3.06 -5.46
C THR A 217 5.75 3.00 -6.78
N VAL A 218 6.28 2.27 -7.76
CA VAL A 218 5.59 2.06 -9.04
C VAL A 218 4.27 1.33 -8.84
N SER A 219 4.24 0.29 -8.00
CA SER A 219 2.98 -0.42 -7.71
C SER A 219 1.93 0.49 -7.08
N GLN A 220 2.32 1.40 -6.17
CA GLN A 220 1.40 2.38 -5.59
C GLN A 220 0.94 3.42 -6.63
N LEU A 221 1.80 3.88 -7.53
CA LEU A 221 1.41 4.77 -8.63
C LEU A 221 0.38 4.14 -9.56
N LEU A 222 0.55 2.84 -9.85
CA LEU A 222 -0.43 2.05 -10.62
C LEU A 222 -1.80 2.02 -9.93
N GLU A 223 -1.80 1.76 -8.61
CA GLU A 223 -3.01 1.78 -7.82
C GLU A 223 -3.64 3.17 -7.79
N SER A 224 -2.83 4.22 -7.64
CA SER A 224 -3.28 5.61 -7.64
C SER A 224 -4.00 5.98 -8.93
N GLU A 225 -3.40 5.64 -10.09
CA GLU A 225 -4.01 5.86 -11.40
C GLU A 225 -5.35 5.11 -11.53
N GLY A 226 -5.38 3.85 -11.08
CA GLY A 226 -6.61 3.04 -11.09
C GLY A 226 -7.72 3.59 -10.17
N TRP A 227 -7.39 4.22 -9.05
CA TRP A 227 -8.38 4.93 -8.21
C TRP A 227 -8.89 6.19 -8.89
N ASN A 228 -7.99 7.00 -9.47
CA ASN A 228 -8.35 8.21 -10.20
C ASN A 228 -9.33 7.90 -11.35
N ARG A 229 -9.02 6.90 -12.16
CA ARG A 229 -9.85 6.50 -13.30
C ARG A 229 -11.29 6.11 -12.92
N ARG A 230 -11.47 5.53 -11.73
CA ARG A 230 -12.78 5.09 -11.22
C ARG A 230 -13.60 6.20 -10.61
N ASP A 231 -12.96 7.31 -10.23
CA ASP A 231 -13.64 8.43 -9.56
C ASP A 231 -14.66 9.12 -10.46
N VAL A 232 -15.61 9.84 -9.85
CA VAL A 232 -16.63 10.61 -10.58
C VAL A 232 -16.03 11.84 -11.24
N ASP A 233 -15.05 12.48 -10.59
CA ASP A 233 -14.39 13.68 -11.05
C ASP A 233 -12.86 13.53 -10.89
N PRO A 234 -12.21 12.84 -11.84
CA PRO A 234 -10.78 12.54 -11.76
C PRO A 234 -9.89 13.79 -11.79
N PHE A 235 -8.71 13.68 -11.19
CA PHE A 235 -7.61 14.62 -11.41
C PHE A 235 -6.97 14.40 -12.78
N HIS A 236 -6.38 15.47 -13.31
CA HIS A 236 -5.37 15.34 -14.35
C HIS A 236 -4.03 14.96 -13.72
N LEU A 237 -3.60 13.72 -13.87
CA LEU A 237 -2.35 13.24 -13.28
C LEU A 237 -1.14 13.72 -14.09
N TYR A 238 -0.18 14.32 -13.38
CA TYR A 238 1.11 14.73 -13.90
C TYR A 238 2.23 13.91 -13.27
N PHE A 239 3.01 13.22 -14.09
CA PHE A 239 4.26 12.58 -13.68
C PHE A 239 5.40 13.51 -14.07
N CYS A 240 5.89 14.28 -13.11
CA CYS A 240 6.94 15.29 -13.31
C CYS A 240 8.30 14.76 -12.87
N ASN A 241 9.38 15.35 -13.41
CA ASN A 241 10.76 14.90 -13.21
C ASN A 241 10.97 13.41 -13.58
N LEU A 242 10.18 12.88 -14.51
CA LEU A 242 10.32 11.50 -14.97
C LEU A 242 11.38 11.46 -16.08
N LYS A 243 12.62 11.12 -15.72
CA LYS A 243 13.72 10.96 -16.69
C LYS A 243 13.41 9.84 -17.68
N THR A 244 13.49 10.11 -18.98
CA THR A 244 13.42 9.08 -20.03
C THR A 244 14.53 8.06 -19.80
N ASP A 245 14.20 6.76 -19.90
CA ASP A 245 15.08 5.64 -19.57
C ASP A 245 15.67 5.60 -18.14
N GLY A 246 15.11 6.42 -17.25
CA GLY A 246 15.37 6.37 -15.81
C GLY A 246 14.80 5.12 -15.14
N ALA A 247 15.12 4.93 -13.86
CA ALA A 247 14.70 3.77 -13.09
C ALA A 247 13.17 3.67 -12.98
N TYR A 248 12.48 4.80 -12.75
CA TYR A 248 11.02 4.87 -12.76
C TYR A 248 10.43 4.51 -14.13
N HIS A 249 10.93 5.13 -15.20
CA HIS A 249 10.41 4.94 -16.56
C HIS A 249 10.48 3.46 -16.96
N LYS A 250 11.64 2.82 -16.76
CA LYS A 250 11.84 1.39 -17.08
C LYS A 250 10.87 0.48 -16.33
N GLU A 251 10.66 0.71 -15.03
CA GLU A 251 9.75 -0.13 -14.25
C GLU A 251 8.27 0.19 -14.57
N LEU A 252 7.91 1.44 -14.88
CA LEU A 252 6.56 1.81 -15.33
C LEU A 252 6.22 1.14 -16.66
N VAL A 253 7.09 1.26 -17.67
CA VAL A 253 6.92 0.61 -18.98
C VAL A 253 6.84 -0.91 -18.82
N LYS A 254 7.67 -1.52 -17.98
CA LYS A 254 7.62 -2.96 -17.68
C LYS A 254 6.27 -3.40 -17.07
N ARG A 255 5.68 -2.58 -16.21
CA ARG A 255 4.42 -2.93 -15.50
C ARG A 255 3.18 -2.65 -16.32
N TYR A 256 3.16 -1.55 -17.05
CA TYR A 256 2.03 -1.18 -17.92
C TYR A 256 2.08 -1.89 -19.28
N GLY A 257 3.27 -2.24 -19.77
CA GLY A 257 3.48 -2.80 -21.11
C GLY A 257 2.92 -1.85 -22.18
N GLU A 258 2.20 -2.40 -23.15
CA GLU A 258 1.51 -1.65 -24.21
C GLU A 258 0.46 -0.64 -23.72
N LYS A 259 0.06 -0.72 -22.45
CA LYS A 259 -0.91 0.23 -21.89
C LYS A 259 -0.28 1.56 -21.51
N TRP A 260 1.04 1.64 -21.39
CA TRP A 260 1.74 2.87 -21.01
C TRP A 260 1.38 4.03 -21.92
N ASP A 261 1.41 3.80 -23.24
CA ASP A 261 1.11 4.81 -24.26
C ASP A 261 -0.39 5.19 -24.30
N LYS A 262 -1.25 4.39 -23.68
CA LYS A 262 -2.70 4.60 -23.63
C LYS A 262 -3.17 5.25 -22.33
N LEU A 263 -2.25 5.57 -21.41
CA LEU A 263 -2.61 6.20 -20.15
C LEU A 263 -3.01 7.66 -20.38
N LEU A 264 -4.11 8.06 -19.76
CA LEU A 264 -4.64 9.43 -19.80
C LEU A 264 -3.99 10.26 -18.68
N LEU A 265 -2.67 10.38 -18.74
CA LEU A 265 -1.84 11.16 -17.83
C LEU A 265 -0.72 11.86 -18.59
N THR A 266 -0.22 12.95 -18.04
CA THR A 266 0.90 13.69 -18.65
C THR A 266 2.21 13.29 -17.98
N ALA A 267 3.03 12.53 -18.69
CA ALA A 267 4.39 12.20 -18.29
C ALA A 267 5.38 13.20 -18.90
N THR A 268 6.26 13.78 -18.08
CA THR A 268 7.24 14.77 -18.55
C THR A 268 8.51 14.77 -17.70
N GLU A 269 9.63 15.04 -18.35
CA GLU A 269 10.93 15.23 -17.68
C GLU A 269 11.00 16.57 -16.94
N LYS A 270 10.15 17.53 -17.32
CA LYS A 270 10.15 18.89 -16.74
C LYS A 270 9.77 18.88 -15.27
N SER A 271 10.24 19.90 -14.56
CA SER A 271 9.87 20.10 -13.16
C SER A 271 8.49 20.71 -13.05
N HIS A 272 7.83 20.44 -11.93
CA HIS A 272 6.52 21.04 -11.61
C HIS A 272 6.57 22.57 -11.53
N VAL A 273 7.73 23.15 -11.19
CA VAL A 273 7.93 24.61 -11.17
C VAL A 273 8.07 25.24 -12.55
N ASP A 274 8.37 24.43 -13.58
CA ASP A 274 8.49 24.90 -14.96
C ASP A 274 7.14 24.85 -15.70
N LEU A 275 6.23 23.99 -15.23
CA LEU A 275 4.92 23.78 -15.84
C LEU A 275 3.84 24.68 -15.22
N PHE A 276 3.97 24.98 -13.92
CA PHE A 276 2.92 25.65 -13.15
C PHE A 276 3.46 26.86 -12.39
N PRO A 277 2.64 27.90 -12.19
CA PRO A 277 3.05 29.07 -11.43
C PRO A 277 3.26 28.70 -9.95
N LYS A 278 4.37 29.14 -9.36
CA LYS A 278 4.77 28.75 -7.99
C LYS A 278 3.70 29.05 -6.94
N ASP A 279 2.93 30.12 -7.11
CA ASP A 279 1.90 30.55 -6.15
C ASP A 279 0.64 29.66 -6.16
N SER A 280 0.44 28.85 -7.19
CA SER A 280 -0.65 27.86 -7.24
C SER A 280 -0.22 26.50 -6.67
N ILE A 281 1.06 26.28 -6.41
CA ILE A 281 1.61 24.98 -6.01
C ILE A 281 1.61 24.81 -4.49
N ILE A 282 1.13 23.65 -4.02
CA ILE A 282 1.25 23.22 -2.63
C ILE A 282 1.93 21.84 -2.59
N TYR A 283 3.10 21.76 -1.98
CA TYR A 283 3.81 20.49 -1.79
C TYR A 283 3.31 19.80 -0.51
N LEU A 284 2.70 18.63 -0.67
CA LEU A 284 2.19 17.84 0.45
C LEU A 284 3.31 17.01 1.07
N THR A 285 3.57 17.24 2.35
CA THR A 285 4.56 16.49 3.12
C THR A 285 4.14 16.40 4.58
N ALA A 286 4.29 15.23 5.19
CA ALA A 286 3.94 15.00 6.59
C ALA A 286 4.77 15.86 7.56
N ASP A 287 5.98 16.24 7.15
CA ASP A 287 6.91 17.04 7.96
C ASP A 287 6.61 18.56 7.89
N SER A 288 5.60 18.99 7.14
CA SER A 288 5.26 20.41 7.04
C SER A 288 4.72 20.93 8.37
N PRO A 289 5.17 22.11 8.84
CA PRO A 289 4.60 22.75 10.03
C PRO A 289 3.19 23.32 9.78
N LYS A 290 2.78 23.51 8.52
CA LYS A 290 1.47 24.06 8.16
C LYS A 290 0.49 22.91 7.93
N VAL A 291 -0.61 22.92 8.69
CA VAL A 291 -1.66 21.92 8.58
C VAL A 291 -2.69 22.34 7.54
N MET A 292 -3.02 21.45 6.60
CA MET A 292 -4.06 21.63 5.61
C MET A 292 -5.43 21.61 6.30
N THR A 293 -6.18 22.72 6.21
CA THR A 293 -7.53 22.81 6.81
C THR A 293 -8.64 22.58 5.80
N THR A 294 -8.46 23.02 4.56
CA THR A 294 -9.50 23.02 3.53
C THR A 294 -8.87 22.65 2.19
N PHE A 295 -9.54 21.80 1.44
CA PHE A 295 -9.16 21.50 0.07
C PHE A 295 -9.51 22.67 -0.85
N LYS A 296 -8.49 23.16 -1.54
CA LYS A 296 -8.57 24.25 -2.52
C LYS A 296 -8.53 23.70 -3.94
N HIS A 297 -9.56 23.98 -4.73
CA HIS A 297 -9.68 23.55 -6.13
C HIS A 297 -8.86 24.40 -7.11
N ASP A 298 -8.42 25.60 -6.71
CA ASP A 298 -7.55 26.50 -7.50
C ASP A 298 -6.06 26.19 -7.36
N LYS A 299 -5.70 25.26 -6.47
CA LYS A 299 -4.31 24.89 -6.17
C LYS A 299 -3.92 23.57 -6.80
N ILE A 300 -2.62 23.42 -7.04
CA ILE A 300 -2.01 22.23 -7.61
C ILE A 300 -1.23 21.54 -6.50
N TYR A 301 -1.68 20.35 -6.12
CA TYR A 301 -1.04 19.56 -5.09
C TYR A 301 0.08 18.73 -5.68
N ILE A 302 1.22 18.69 -4.99
CA ILE A 302 2.34 17.81 -5.31
C ILE A 302 2.47 16.74 -4.24
N VAL A 303 2.55 15.49 -4.67
CA VAL A 303 2.87 14.34 -3.83
C VAL A 303 4.22 13.77 -4.27
N GLY A 304 5.17 13.65 -3.35
CA GLY A 304 6.47 13.03 -3.63
C GLY A 304 6.32 11.54 -3.87
N SER A 305 6.76 11.04 -5.03
CA SER A 305 6.70 9.61 -5.41
C SER A 305 7.81 8.83 -4.71
N PHE A 306 7.76 8.75 -3.40
CA PHE A 306 8.82 8.21 -2.57
C PHE A 306 8.29 7.20 -1.56
N VAL A 307 8.80 5.98 -1.60
CA VAL A 307 8.49 4.93 -0.61
C VAL A 307 9.76 4.63 0.16
N ASP A 308 9.82 5.11 1.40
CA ASP A 308 10.95 4.89 2.27
C ASP A 308 10.60 3.98 3.44
N LYS A 309 11.30 2.84 3.53
CA LYS A 309 11.21 1.95 4.69
C LYS A 309 12.22 2.31 5.79
N ALA A 310 13.28 3.04 5.44
CA ALA A 310 14.29 3.54 6.37
C ALA A 310 13.87 4.86 7.05
N MET A 311 12.75 5.46 6.63
CA MET A 311 12.10 6.60 7.28
C MET A 311 12.97 7.86 7.33
N GLN A 312 13.59 8.22 6.22
CA GLN A 312 14.29 9.50 6.05
C GLN A 312 13.27 10.64 6.18
N THR A 313 13.33 11.34 7.31
CA THR A 313 12.46 12.48 7.59
C THR A 313 12.96 13.71 6.86
N GLY A 314 12.03 14.54 6.38
CA GLY A 314 12.34 15.87 5.85
C GLY A 314 12.86 15.94 4.43
N THR A 315 13.06 14.84 3.70
CA THR A 315 13.60 14.87 2.32
C THR A 315 12.72 15.69 1.38
N SER A 316 11.40 15.44 1.38
CA SER A 316 10.44 16.18 0.55
C SER A 316 10.25 17.62 1.01
N LEU A 317 10.28 17.86 2.33
CA LEU A 317 10.19 19.21 2.91
C LEU A 317 11.40 20.06 2.52
N ALA A 318 12.62 19.50 2.61
CA ALA A 318 13.85 20.18 2.23
C ALA A 318 13.85 20.55 0.75
N LYS A 319 13.39 19.65 -0.12
CA LYS A 319 13.24 19.88 -1.55
C LYS A 319 12.24 21.02 -1.84
N ALA A 320 11.07 20.99 -1.23
CA ALA A 320 10.06 22.04 -1.40
C ALA A 320 10.56 23.41 -0.90
N LYS A 321 11.25 23.45 0.25
CA LYS A 321 11.86 24.68 0.79
C LYS A 321 12.94 25.25 -0.13
N ARG A 322 13.80 24.40 -0.71
CA ARG A 322 14.83 24.82 -1.67
C ARG A 322 14.21 25.50 -2.90
N LEU A 323 13.06 25.01 -3.35
CA LEU A 323 12.30 25.57 -4.46
C LEU A 323 11.37 26.73 -4.06
N LYS A 324 11.35 27.10 -2.77
CA LYS A 324 10.50 28.15 -2.16
C LYS A 324 9.01 27.92 -2.40
N LEU A 325 8.56 26.67 -2.31
CA LEU A 325 7.15 26.29 -2.48
C LEU A 325 6.41 26.32 -1.15
N ALA A 326 5.10 26.57 -1.22
CA ALA A 326 4.22 26.37 -0.06
C ALA A 326 4.15 24.88 0.28
N THR A 327 4.16 24.54 1.56
CA THR A 327 4.09 23.17 2.05
C THR A 327 2.94 23.00 3.02
N GLU A 328 2.24 21.87 2.95
CA GLU A 328 1.14 21.53 3.86
C GLU A 328 1.18 20.05 4.26
N CYS A 329 0.76 19.73 5.48
CA CYS A 329 0.57 18.36 5.97
C CYS A 329 -0.91 18.08 6.19
N LEU A 330 -1.32 16.81 6.12
CA LEU A 330 -2.71 16.43 6.41
C LEU A 330 -3.01 16.59 7.91
N PRO A 331 -4.23 16.98 8.30
CA PRO A 331 -4.63 17.20 9.70
C PRO A 331 -4.85 15.88 10.47
N LEU A 332 -3.96 14.90 10.35
CA LEU A 332 -4.14 13.57 10.95
C LEU A 332 -4.32 13.64 12.47
N ASP A 333 -3.51 14.44 13.16
CA ASP A 333 -3.56 14.61 14.62
C ASP A 333 -4.84 15.30 15.13
N ARG A 334 -5.55 16.00 14.25
CA ARG A 334 -6.80 16.68 14.61
C ARG A 334 -8.00 15.73 14.60
N TYR A 335 -7.98 14.75 13.70
CA TYR A 335 -9.14 13.89 13.42
C TYR A 335 -8.94 12.45 13.88
N LEU A 336 -7.69 11.98 14.03
CA LEU A 336 -7.37 10.60 14.35
C LEU A 336 -6.51 10.52 15.61
N GLN A 337 -6.91 9.69 16.56
CA GLN A 337 -6.06 9.32 17.69
C GLN A 337 -5.04 8.30 17.20
N TRP A 338 -3.82 8.77 16.97
CA TRP A 338 -2.76 7.96 16.37
C TRP A 338 -2.14 6.99 17.38
N ASP A 339 -2.08 5.70 17.04
CA ASP A 339 -1.51 4.68 17.94
C ASP A 339 -0.15 4.18 17.47
N THR A 340 -0.10 3.67 16.24
CA THR A 340 1.00 2.82 15.79
C THR A 340 1.43 3.14 14.36
N GLY A 341 2.73 3.17 14.17
CA GLY A 341 3.37 3.40 12.88
C GLY A 341 3.41 4.87 12.49
N THR A 342 3.87 5.14 11.28
CA THR A 342 4.17 6.50 10.84
C THR A 342 3.01 7.17 10.12
N LYS A 343 2.97 8.49 10.30
CA LYS A 343 2.04 9.42 9.65
C LYS A 343 2.33 9.63 8.15
N ASN A 344 3.42 9.05 7.64
CA ASN A 344 3.68 8.94 6.21
C ASN A 344 2.69 7.93 5.59
N LEU A 345 1.76 8.45 4.81
CA LEU A 345 0.78 7.67 4.05
C LEU A 345 1.36 7.27 2.69
N THR A 346 0.82 6.20 2.10
CA THR A 346 1.23 5.72 0.78
C THR A 346 0.62 6.55 -0.34
N LEU A 347 1.14 6.46 -1.57
CA LEU A 347 0.67 7.27 -2.70
C LEU A 347 -0.79 6.97 -3.07
N ASP A 348 -1.20 5.70 -2.95
CA ASP A 348 -2.59 5.27 -3.15
C ASP A 348 -3.52 5.83 -2.07
N GLN A 349 -3.08 5.90 -0.82
CA GLN A 349 -3.84 6.50 0.28
C GLN A 349 -3.99 8.00 0.06
N MET A 350 -2.90 8.68 -0.32
CA MET A 350 -2.91 10.12 -0.57
C MET A 350 -3.91 10.49 -1.67
N ILE A 351 -3.89 9.81 -2.82
CA ILE A 351 -4.83 10.16 -3.89
C ILE A 351 -6.28 9.88 -3.51
N ARG A 352 -6.57 8.79 -2.77
CA ARG A 352 -7.93 8.48 -2.31
C ARG A 352 -8.47 9.54 -1.36
N ILE A 353 -7.61 10.03 -0.46
CA ILE A 353 -7.93 11.15 0.44
C ILE A 353 -8.22 12.40 -0.38
N LEU A 354 -7.33 12.76 -1.31
CA LEU A 354 -7.49 13.98 -2.13
C LEU A 354 -8.72 13.92 -3.04
N LEU A 355 -9.00 12.78 -3.67
CA LEU A 355 -10.22 12.57 -4.47
C LEU A 355 -11.47 12.75 -3.62
N CYS A 356 -11.51 12.15 -2.42
CA CYS A 356 -12.63 12.31 -1.52
C CYS A 356 -12.82 13.76 -1.07
N LEU A 357 -11.73 14.46 -0.74
CA LEU A 357 -11.78 15.87 -0.37
C LEU A 357 -12.24 16.75 -1.54
N LYS A 358 -11.82 16.45 -2.76
CA LYS A 358 -12.27 17.16 -3.97
C LYS A 358 -13.77 17.03 -4.17
N ASN A 359 -14.33 15.85 -3.90
CA ASN A 359 -15.74 15.52 -4.12
C ASN A 359 -16.66 15.97 -2.96
N THR A 360 -16.23 15.78 -1.71
CA THR A 360 -17.10 15.97 -0.53
C THR A 360 -16.65 17.09 0.40
N GLY A 361 -15.38 17.50 0.34
CA GLY A 361 -14.78 18.48 1.24
C GLY A 361 -14.67 18.02 2.70
N SER A 362 -15.07 16.79 3.03
CA SER A 362 -15.12 16.28 4.39
C SER A 362 -13.87 15.47 4.76
N TRP A 363 -13.15 15.95 5.78
CA TRP A 363 -12.01 15.21 6.34
C TRP A 363 -12.42 13.90 7.00
N GLU A 364 -13.59 13.83 7.62
CA GLU A 364 -14.07 12.60 8.26
C GLU A 364 -14.28 11.47 7.26
N GLU A 365 -14.76 11.80 6.06
CA GLU A 365 -14.91 10.82 4.99
C GLU A 365 -13.59 10.46 4.35
N ALA A 366 -12.75 11.45 4.08
CA ALA A 366 -11.46 11.24 3.43
C ALA A 366 -10.52 10.40 4.31
N LEU A 367 -10.51 10.62 5.63
CA LEU A 367 -9.62 9.91 6.55
C LEU A 367 -10.04 8.45 6.80
N LYS A 368 -11.21 7.99 6.31
CA LYS A 368 -11.58 6.56 6.27
C LYS A 368 -10.62 5.73 5.43
N PHE A 369 -9.88 6.35 4.53
CA PHE A 369 -8.85 5.68 3.73
C PHE A 369 -7.53 5.47 4.47
N VAL A 370 -7.38 6.04 5.67
CA VAL A 370 -6.27 5.72 6.56
C VAL A 370 -6.52 4.33 7.18
N PRO A 371 -5.53 3.41 7.18
CA PRO A 371 -5.71 2.08 7.73
C PRO A 371 -6.05 2.11 9.23
N ARG A 372 -7.15 1.45 9.62
CA ARG A 372 -7.63 1.36 11.02
C ARG A 372 -6.58 0.87 12.01
N ARG A 373 -5.65 0.00 11.58
CA ARG A 373 -4.54 -0.48 12.43
C ARG A 373 -3.58 0.61 12.91
N LYS A 374 -3.65 1.83 12.38
CA LYS A 374 -2.78 2.95 12.74
C LYS A 374 -3.39 3.86 13.82
N HIS A 375 -4.69 3.76 14.08
CA HIS A 375 -5.42 4.68 14.96
C HIS A 375 -6.53 4.00 15.76
N THR A 376 -6.78 4.46 16.99
CA THR A 376 -7.74 3.84 17.93
C THR A 376 -9.16 4.33 17.70
N GLY A 377 -9.32 5.48 17.05
CA GLY A 377 -10.62 6.09 16.77
C GLY A 377 -10.52 7.45 16.09
N TYR A 378 -11.68 7.99 15.71
CA TYR A 378 -11.82 9.38 15.28
C TYR A 378 -12.02 10.25 16.51
N MET A 379 -11.35 11.40 16.57
CA MET A 379 -11.54 12.36 17.65
C MET A 379 -12.85 13.13 17.43
N GLU A 380 -13.67 13.26 18.47
CA GLU A 380 -14.83 14.15 18.42
C GLU A 380 -14.35 15.61 18.35
N ILE A 381 -14.68 16.28 17.25
CA ILE A 381 -14.22 17.64 16.92
C ILE A 381 -14.74 18.68 17.95
N SER A 382 -15.71 18.31 18.79
CA SER A 382 -16.36 19.17 19.79
C SER A 382 -15.41 19.62 20.92
N GLN A 383 -14.54 18.75 21.43
CA GLN A 383 -13.76 19.05 22.65
C GLN A 383 -12.40 19.70 22.35
N HIS A 384 -11.80 19.42 21.20
CA HIS A 384 -10.45 19.91 20.90
C HIS A 384 -10.43 21.39 20.48
N SER A 385 -11.53 21.96 19.99
CA SER A 385 -11.61 23.40 19.72
C SER A 385 -11.45 24.21 21.01
N GLN A 386 -12.09 23.78 22.10
CA GLN A 386 -11.95 24.41 23.41
C GLN A 386 -10.61 24.08 24.08
N GLU A 387 -10.13 22.84 24.03
CA GLU A 387 -8.83 22.50 24.65
C GLU A 387 -7.63 23.10 23.92
N PHE A 388 -7.65 23.18 22.59
CA PHE A 388 -6.60 23.82 21.80
C PHE A 388 -6.60 25.34 22.00
N VAL A 389 -7.77 25.98 21.99
CA VAL A 389 -7.90 27.41 22.34
C VAL A 389 -7.42 27.64 23.78
N ASN A 390 -7.76 26.76 24.72
CA ASN A 390 -7.30 26.86 26.10
C ASN A 390 -5.79 26.64 26.26
N ARG A 391 -5.16 25.74 25.49
CA ARG A 391 -3.68 25.60 25.46
C ARG A 391 -2.99 26.81 24.84
N LEU A 392 -3.55 27.35 23.76
CA LEU A 392 -3.02 28.55 23.11
C LEU A 392 -3.14 29.78 24.03
N MET A 393 -4.26 29.91 24.75
CA MET A 393 -4.46 30.97 25.75
C MET A 393 -3.50 30.81 26.94
N LYS A 394 -3.33 29.59 27.48
CA LYS A 394 -2.37 29.32 28.56
C LYS A 394 -0.92 29.64 28.18
N SER A 395 -0.54 29.45 26.91
CA SER A 395 0.80 29.81 26.42
C SER A 395 1.05 31.31 26.31
N LYS A 396 -0.01 32.13 26.16
CA LYS A 396 0.09 33.60 26.15
C LYS A 396 0.17 34.19 27.56
N THR A 397 -0.43 33.55 28.56
CA THR A 397 -0.44 34.06 29.95
C THR A 397 0.91 33.90 30.67
N PHE A 398 1.80 33.04 30.18
CA PHE A 398 3.13 32.81 30.79
C PHE A 398 4.23 33.78 30.32
N ASN A 399 3.95 34.67 29.36
CA ASN A 399 4.92 35.64 28.83
C ASN A 399 4.56 37.11 29.12
N SER A 400 3.89 37.41 30.23
CA SER A 400 3.90 38.77 30.79
C SER A 400 5.01 38.90 31.83
N PHE A 401 6.13 39.49 31.41
CA PHE A 401 7.19 39.98 32.29
C PHE A 401 6.61 40.85 33.42
N PRO A 402 7.08 40.72 34.68
CA PRO A 402 6.64 41.60 35.76
C PRO A 402 7.28 42.99 35.57
N LYS A 403 6.44 44.02 35.42
CA LYS A 403 6.87 45.43 35.46
C LYS A 403 7.38 45.75 36.87
N GLY A 404 8.70 45.82 37.02
CA GLY A 404 9.37 46.35 38.20
C GLY A 404 9.14 47.86 38.32
N SER A 405 8.60 48.27 39.47
CA SER A 405 8.49 49.65 39.94
C SER A 405 9.90 50.26 40.13
N LEU A 406 10.19 51.35 39.43
CA LEU A 406 11.32 52.24 39.72
C LEU A 406 10.81 53.68 39.83
N HIS A 407 10.36 54.05 41.03
CA HIS A 407 10.38 55.45 41.47
C HIS A 407 11.36 55.57 42.62
N THR A 408 12.61 55.95 42.29
CA THR A 408 13.57 56.44 43.27
C THR A 408 13.66 57.95 43.12
N GLN A 409 13.15 58.65 44.15
CA GLN A 409 13.47 60.03 44.46
C GLN A 409 15.00 60.23 44.44
N LYS A 410 15.49 61.19 43.66
CA LYS A 410 16.78 61.85 43.95
C LYS A 410 16.58 63.35 44.03
N ARG A 411 16.80 63.84 45.26
CA ARG A 411 16.86 65.23 45.68
C ARG A 411 18.33 65.67 45.53
N TRP A 412 18.54 66.75 44.78
CA TRP A 412 19.65 67.71 44.72
C TRP A 412 20.92 67.50 45.57
N HIS A 413 22.12 67.66 44.97
CA HIS A 413 23.00 68.83 45.17
C HIS A 413 24.37 68.71 44.47
N LYS A 414 24.80 69.88 43.95
CA LYS A 414 26.14 70.31 43.47
C LYS A 414 26.65 69.78 42.14
#